data_AF-A0A9W9B185-F1
#
_entry.id   AF-A0A9W9B185-F1
#
_cell.length_a   1.000
_cell.length_b   1.000
_cell.length_c   1.000
_cell.angle_alpha   90.00
_cell.angle_beta   90.00
_cell.angle_gamma   90.00
#
_symmetry.space_group_name_H-M   'P 1'
#
loop_
_entity.id
_entity.type
_entity.pdbx_description
1 polymer ?
#
loop_
_entity_poly.entity_id
_entity_poly.type
_entity_poly.pdbx_seq_one_letter_code
_entity_poly.pdbx_strand_id
1 'polypeptide(L)'
;FCKATGSTTVNAFQTYHPIDKTIAVKFATGIGSGPEGESEYRLYFGNEWRKAKWNRIVVRNIISLIGSQKAQAYISGDLSSEVIEAYVWDLVAQARVSWRARLPRPHVSESRWETPAEACARAEEYESRREMELRVNSRKRCKYVERKEGVAKLIKASVSAIDTRRWTMVQNVLLKCGIEAQSSDNTDTDDEVNSPAALRTAVPHYRRRILGVVFEDLDTKIKELNQRVARDTGKR
;
A
#
# COMPACT_ATOMS: atom_id res chain seq x y z
N PHE A 1 16.76 7.94 -2.69
CA PHE A 1 16.05 7.78 -3.98
C PHE A 1 15.16 8.98 -4.29
N CYS A 2 13.99 9.15 -3.64
CA CYS A 2 13.02 10.21 -3.97
C CYS A 2 13.62 11.62 -3.97
N LYS A 3 14.42 11.96 -2.96
CA LYS A 3 15.18 13.23 -2.87
C LYS A 3 16.10 13.45 -4.09
N ALA A 4 16.81 12.41 -4.52
CA ALA A 4 17.73 12.48 -5.65
C ALA A 4 16.99 12.69 -6.97
N THR A 5 15.86 12.00 -7.14
CA THR A 5 15.04 12.10 -8.35
C THR A 5 14.07 13.28 -8.34
N GLY A 6 14.05 14.11 -7.28
CA GLY A 6 13.14 15.25 -7.15
C GLY A 6 11.66 14.88 -7.00
N SER A 7 11.34 13.66 -6.57
CA SER A 7 9.94 13.22 -6.33
C SER A 7 9.64 13.18 -4.84
N THR A 8 8.37 13.35 -4.46
CA THR A 8 7.92 13.28 -3.05
C THR A 8 7.88 11.84 -2.54
N THR A 9 7.41 10.90 -3.36
CA THR A 9 7.31 9.47 -3.01
C THR A 9 7.61 8.60 -4.23
N VAL A 10 7.96 7.33 -4.03
CA VAL A 10 8.24 6.40 -5.15
C VAL A 10 7.04 6.20 -6.09
N ASN A 11 5.83 6.45 -5.60
CA ASN A 11 4.59 6.34 -6.36
C ASN A 11 4.14 7.67 -6.98
N ALA A 12 4.93 8.75 -6.86
CA ALA A 12 4.62 10.09 -7.35
C ALA A 12 5.49 10.47 -8.57
N PHE A 13 5.49 9.65 -9.62
CA PHE A 13 6.28 9.85 -10.84
C PHE A 13 5.42 10.17 -12.09
N GLN A 14 4.12 10.39 -11.91
CA GLN A 14 3.16 10.68 -12.98
C GLN A 14 3.52 11.95 -13.76
N THR A 15 4.10 12.95 -13.09
CA THR A 15 4.58 14.22 -13.67
C THR A 15 6.10 14.25 -13.86
N TYR A 16 6.77 13.11 -13.68
CA TYR A 16 8.21 13.00 -13.83
C TYR A 16 8.61 13.18 -15.29
N HIS A 17 9.69 13.93 -15.52
CA HIS A 17 10.26 14.18 -16.84
C HIS A 17 11.52 13.33 -17.01
N PRO A 18 11.41 12.09 -17.51
CA PRO A 18 12.58 11.26 -17.76
C PRO A 18 13.44 11.85 -18.87
N ILE A 19 14.71 11.43 -18.93
CA ILE A 19 15.61 11.86 -19.99
C ILE A 19 15.09 11.36 -21.36
N ASP A 20 15.33 12.15 -22.41
CA ASP A 20 14.92 11.78 -23.75
C ASP A 20 15.71 10.58 -24.29
N LYS A 21 15.06 9.79 -25.15
CA LYS A 21 15.67 8.62 -25.79
C LYS A 21 16.92 8.99 -26.58
N THR A 22 16.91 10.11 -27.30
CA THR A 22 18.04 10.52 -28.14
C THR A 22 19.29 10.80 -27.31
N ILE A 23 19.13 11.41 -26.13
CA ILE A 23 20.23 11.68 -25.19
C ILE A 23 20.78 10.37 -24.64
N ALA A 24 19.90 9.48 -24.15
CA ALA A 24 20.31 8.19 -23.63
C ALA A 24 21.05 7.33 -24.68
N VAL A 25 20.63 7.38 -25.95
CA VAL A 25 21.27 6.68 -27.07
C VAL A 25 22.61 7.33 -27.46
N LYS A 26 22.70 8.66 -27.53
CA LYS A 26 23.96 9.37 -27.80
C LYS A 26 25.01 9.06 -26.74
N PHE A 27 24.62 9.04 -25.46
CA PHE A 27 25.51 8.59 -24.39
C PHE A 27 25.92 7.12 -24.56
N ALA A 28 24.97 6.24 -24.87
CA ALA A 28 25.26 4.81 -25.01
C ALA A 28 26.24 4.49 -26.15
N THR A 29 26.27 5.33 -27.19
CA THR A 29 27.17 5.26 -28.36
C THR A 29 28.48 6.03 -28.18
N GLY A 30 28.68 6.70 -27.03
CA GLY A 30 29.92 7.42 -26.70
C GLY A 30 30.01 8.82 -27.32
N ILE A 31 28.93 9.33 -27.92
CA ILE A 31 28.90 10.64 -28.59
C ILE A 31 28.39 11.75 -27.66
N GLY A 32 27.48 11.41 -26.74
CA GLY A 32 26.87 12.36 -25.81
C GLY A 32 27.47 12.29 -24.40
N SER A 33 27.34 13.39 -23.66
CA SER A 33 27.68 13.44 -22.23
C SER A 33 26.85 12.48 -21.39
N GLY A 34 27.40 12.05 -20.27
CA GLY A 34 26.72 11.19 -19.30
C GLY A 34 25.77 11.95 -18.36
N PRO A 35 25.16 11.23 -17.40
CA PRO A 35 24.33 11.84 -16.36
C PRO A 35 25.22 12.63 -15.40
N GLU A 36 25.29 13.94 -15.61
CA GLU A 36 26.05 14.90 -14.82
C GLU A 36 25.23 16.17 -14.55
N GLY A 37 25.62 16.95 -13.54
CA GLY A 37 24.93 18.18 -13.14
C GLY A 37 23.44 17.97 -12.87
N GLU A 38 22.58 18.75 -13.53
CA GLU A 38 21.11 18.64 -13.37
C GLU A 38 20.52 17.29 -13.83
N SER A 39 21.28 16.51 -14.58
CA SER A 39 20.85 15.20 -15.10
C SER A 39 21.42 14.01 -14.33
N GLU A 40 22.26 14.26 -13.31
CA GLU A 40 23.00 13.24 -12.54
C GLU A 40 22.10 12.13 -11.98
N TYR A 41 20.90 12.50 -11.55
CA TYR A 41 19.90 11.58 -10.97
C TYR A 41 18.65 11.41 -11.84
N ARG A 42 18.67 11.89 -13.10
CA ARG A 42 17.51 11.85 -14.00
C ARG A 42 17.45 10.52 -14.74
N LEU A 43 16.38 9.76 -14.52
CA LEU A 43 16.19 8.42 -15.09
C LEU A 43 15.66 8.46 -16.52
N TYR A 44 15.97 7.40 -17.27
CA TYR A 44 15.37 7.07 -18.57
C TYR A 44 14.27 6.02 -18.38
N PHE A 45 13.06 6.23 -18.89
CA PHE A 45 11.94 5.28 -18.73
C PHE A 45 11.42 4.64 -20.02
N GLY A 46 12.12 4.86 -21.14
CA GLY A 46 11.75 4.27 -22.43
C GLY A 46 12.00 2.76 -22.53
N ASN A 47 12.21 2.29 -23.76
CA ASN A 47 12.41 0.86 -24.03
C ASN A 47 13.77 0.40 -23.50
N GLU A 48 13.84 -0.83 -22.99
CA GLU A 48 15.07 -1.38 -22.39
C GLU A 48 15.67 -0.51 -21.26
N TRP A 49 14.85 0.29 -20.57
CA TRP A 49 15.29 1.21 -19.51
C TRP A 49 16.24 0.56 -18.49
N ARG A 50 16.00 -0.69 -18.09
CA ARG A 50 16.84 -1.40 -17.13
C ARG A 50 18.24 -1.73 -17.69
N LYS A 51 18.35 -1.93 -19.01
CA LYS A 51 19.61 -2.22 -19.69
C LYS A 51 20.32 -0.98 -20.20
N ALA A 52 19.64 0.16 -20.24
CA ALA A 52 20.20 1.42 -20.72
C ALA A 52 21.47 1.80 -19.93
N LYS A 53 22.57 2.05 -20.65
CA LYS A 53 23.83 2.50 -20.05
C LYS A 53 23.63 3.73 -19.16
N TRP A 54 22.76 4.66 -19.59
CA TRP A 54 22.36 5.84 -18.82
C TRP A 54 21.88 5.49 -17.41
N ASN A 55 20.88 4.62 -17.29
CA ASN A 55 20.31 4.26 -15.98
C ASN A 55 21.29 3.51 -15.10
N ARG A 56 22.21 2.73 -15.66
CA ARG A 56 23.26 2.07 -14.86
C ARG A 56 24.16 3.10 -14.15
N ILE A 57 24.48 4.20 -14.83
CA ILE A 57 25.25 5.29 -14.22
C ILE A 57 24.41 6.02 -13.18
N VAL A 58 23.16 6.38 -13.50
CA VAL A 58 22.26 7.03 -12.53
C VAL A 58 22.07 6.18 -11.26
N VAL A 59 21.88 4.87 -11.39
CA VAL A 59 21.74 3.96 -10.25
C VAL A 59 23.02 3.94 -9.42
N ARG A 60 24.21 3.91 -10.04
CA ARG A 60 25.48 4.02 -9.31
C ARG A 60 25.61 5.34 -8.55
N ASN A 61 25.22 6.46 -9.17
CA ASN A 61 25.21 7.78 -8.51
C ASN A 61 24.30 7.76 -7.28
N ILE A 62 23.10 7.15 -7.39
CA ILE A 62 22.16 7.00 -6.27
C ILE A 62 22.73 6.10 -5.16
N ILE A 63 23.38 4.99 -5.50
CA ILE A 63 24.00 4.09 -4.52
C ILE A 63 25.13 4.83 -3.78
N SER A 64 25.97 5.57 -4.51
CA SER A 64 27.03 6.40 -3.92
C SER A 64 26.46 7.44 -2.94
N LEU A 65 25.36 8.11 -3.31
CA LEU A 65 24.66 9.05 -2.45
C LEU A 65 24.07 8.37 -1.19
N ILE A 66 23.51 7.16 -1.31
CA ILE A 66 23.02 6.39 -0.16
C ILE A 66 24.19 6.04 0.78
N GLY A 67 25.32 5.60 0.22
CA GLY A 67 26.52 5.28 0.98
C GLY A 67 27.07 6.48 1.76
N SER A 68 27.17 7.65 1.12
CA SER A 68 27.63 8.87 1.77
C SER A 68 26.69 9.35 2.88
N GLN A 69 25.37 9.26 2.67
CA GLN A 69 24.37 9.61 3.67
C GLN A 69 24.38 8.65 4.86
N LYS A 70 24.55 7.34 4.62
CA LYS A 70 24.70 6.33 5.68
C LYS A 70 25.89 6.65 6.58
N ALA A 71 27.04 6.99 5.98
CA ALA A 71 28.24 7.37 6.71
C ALA A 71 28.03 8.65 7.55
N GLN A 72 27.35 9.66 6.99
CA GLN A 72 27.03 10.90 7.71
C GLN A 72 26.04 10.71 8.86
N ALA A 73 25.09 9.78 8.73
CA ALA A 73 24.02 9.55 9.70
C ALA A 73 24.34 8.46 10.73
N TYR A 74 25.56 7.90 10.73
CA TYR A 74 26.00 6.83 11.65
C TYR A 74 25.03 5.63 11.74
N ILE A 75 24.38 5.29 10.63
CA ILE A 75 23.40 4.19 10.60
C ILE A 75 24.15 2.85 10.69
N SER A 76 23.88 2.09 11.75
CA SER A 76 24.45 0.76 11.98
C SER A 76 23.85 -0.30 11.05
N GLY A 77 24.62 -1.35 10.76
CA GLY A 77 24.27 -2.45 9.87
C GLY A 77 24.87 -2.28 8.48
N ASP A 78 25.39 -3.38 7.91
CA ASP A 78 25.98 -3.36 6.57
C ASP A 78 25.13 -4.16 5.59
N LEU A 79 24.48 -3.44 4.67
CA LEU A 79 23.85 -4.04 3.50
C LEU A 79 24.93 -4.09 2.42
N SER A 80 25.07 -5.25 1.78
CA SER A 80 26.02 -5.37 0.67
C SER A 80 25.64 -4.42 -0.47
N SER A 81 26.62 -4.01 -1.26
CA SER A 81 26.37 -3.10 -2.39
C SER A 81 25.37 -3.69 -3.39
N GLU A 82 25.34 -5.01 -3.54
CA GLU A 82 24.41 -5.73 -4.42
C GLU A 82 22.97 -5.64 -3.91
N VAL A 83 22.75 -5.72 -2.60
CA VAL A 83 21.42 -5.59 -2.01
C VAL A 83 20.89 -4.16 -2.18
N ILE A 84 21.75 -3.16 -1.96
CA ILE A 84 21.38 -1.76 -2.20
C ILE A 84 21.08 -1.53 -3.69
N GLU A 85 21.90 -2.08 -4.59
CA GLU A 85 21.67 -1.98 -6.02
C GLU A 85 20.32 -2.62 -6.43
N ALA A 86 20.03 -3.84 -5.96
CA ALA A 86 18.77 -4.52 -6.24
C ALA A 86 17.58 -3.70 -5.73
N TYR A 87 17.68 -3.18 -4.51
CA TYR A 87 16.65 -2.32 -3.92
C TYR A 87 16.43 -1.04 -4.73
N VAL A 88 17.50 -0.36 -5.15
CA VAL A 88 17.38 0.84 -6.00
C VAL A 88 16.73 0.49 -7.34
N TRP A 89 17.07 -0.65 -7.96
CA TRP A 89 16.42 -1.09 -9.20
C TRP A 89 14.92 -1.35 -9.03
N ASP A 90 14.50 -1.92 -7.90
CA ASP A 90 13.09 -2.11 -7.58
C ASP A 90 12.36 -0.78 -7.42
N LEU A 91 12.99 0.22 -6.78
CA LEU A 91 12.44 1.58 -6.70
C LEU A 91 12.31 2.23 -8.08
N VAL A 92 13.30 2.05 -8.97
CA VAL A 92 13.22 2.55 -10.36
C VAL A 92 12.08 1.86 -11.12
N ALA A 93 11.89 0.54 -10.91
CA ALA A 93 10.79 -0.19 -11.53
C ALA A 93 9.43 0.34 -11.06
N GLN A 94 9.25 0.56 -9.76
CA GLN A 94 8.03 1.13 -9.18
C GLN A 94 7.77 2.56 -9.69
N ALA A 95 8.80 3.41 -9.71
CA ALA A 95 8.73 4.76 -10.24
C ALA A 95 8.30 4.77 -11.72
N ARG A 96 8.82 3.84 -12.53
CA ARG A 96 8.42 3.70 -13.93
C ARG A 96 6.97 3.24 -14.08
N VAL A 97 6.48 2.36 -13.22
CA VAL A 97 5.06 1.94 -13.21
C VAL A 97 4.17 3.14 -12.91
N SER A 98 4.51 3.94 -11.90
CA SER A 98 3.82 5.19 -11.57
C SER A 98 3.84 6.18 -12.76
N TRP A 99 5.00 6.41 -13.37
CA TRP A 99 5.12 7.27 -14.55
C TRP A 99 4.24 6.81 -15.72
N ARG A 100 4.19 5.50 -15.98
CA ARG A 100 3.34 4.92 -17.04
C ARG A 100 1.85 5.01 -16.75
N ALA A 101 1.44 5.22 -15.50
CA ALA A 101 0.02 5.22 -15.12
C ALA A 101 -0.78 6.27 -15.88
N ARG A 102 -0.20 7.45 -16.14
CA ARG A 102 -0.82 8.55 -16.89
C ARG A 102 -0.51 8.57 -18.38
N LEU A 103 0.22 7.58 -18.90
CA LEU A 103 0.43 7.48 -20.33
C LEU A 103 -0.78 6.85 -21.02
N PRO A 104 -1.14 7.34 -22.23
CA PRO A 104 -2.05 6.66 -23.11
C PRO A 104 -1.69 5.20 -23.32
N ARG A 105 -2.71 4.35 -23.29
CA ARG A 105 -2.62 2.92 -23.65
C ARG A 105 -3.66 2.60 -24.74
N PRO A 106 -3.55 1.45 -25.42
CA PRO A 106 -4.59 1.00 -26.34
C PRO A 106 -5.91 0.84 -25.58
N HIS A 107 -7.00 1.36 -26.14
CA HIS A 107 -8.32 1.20 -25.58
C HIS A 107 -8.75 -0.27 -25.68
N VAL A 108 -9.38 -0.81 -24.63
CA VAL A 108 -9.66 -2.27 -24.56
C VAL A 108 -10.77 -2.68 -25.53
N SER A 109 -11.77 -1.81 -25.73
CA SER A 109 -12.94 -2.09 -26.57
C SER A 109 -12.92 -1.40 -27.93
N GLU A 110 -12.04 -0.43 -28.12
CA GLU A 110 -11.99 0.38 -29.34
C GLU A 110 -10.61 0.27 -29.95
N SER A 111 -10.52 0.17 -31.27
CA SER A 111 -9.23 0.12 -31.99
C SER A 111 -8.57 1.50 -32.07
N ARG A 112 -8.50 2.22 -30.95
CA ARG A 112 -7.83 3.52 -30.80
C ARG A 112 -6.99 3.57 -29.53
N TRP A 113 -6.11 4.55 -29.46
CA TRP A 113 -5.39 4.87 -28.22
C TRP A 113 -6.23 5.78 -27.32
N GLU A 114 -6.04 5.65 -26.01
CA GLU A 114 -6.56 6.61 -25.05
C GLU A 114 -6.02 8.02 -25.34
N THR A 115 -6.81 9.04 -25.08
CA THR A 115 -6.33 10.42 -25.05
C THR A 115 -5.54 10.68 -23.75
N PRO A 116 -4.70 11.73 -23.70
CA PRO A 116 -4.03 12.11 -22.45
C PRO A 116 -5.02 12.40 -21.29
N ALA A 117 -6.20 12.94 -21.60
CA ALA A 117 -7.24 13.20 -20.61
C ALA A 117 -7.83 11.90 -20.04
N GLU A 118 -8.14 10.91 -20.89
CA GLU A 118 -8.62 9.59 -20.47
C GLU A 118 -7.57 8.87 -19.60
N ALA A 119 -6.29 8.93 -19.98
CA ALA A 119 -5.21 8.34 -19.20
C ALA A 119 -5.04 9.02 -17.83
N CYS A 120 -5.25 10.33 -17.74
CA CYS A 120 -5.25 11.07 -16.48
C CYS A 120 -6.42 10.66 -15.58
N ALA A 121 -7.64 10.68 -16.12
CA ALA A 121 -8.85 10.29 -15.40
C ALA A 121 -8.76 8.85 -14.86
N ARG A 122 -8.24 7.92 -15.67
CA ARG A 122 -7.98 6.54 -15.26
C ARG A 122 -6.99 6.42 -14.10
N ALA A 123 -5.91 7.21 -14.14
CA ALA A 123 -4.91 7.19 -13.06
C ALA A 123 -5.51 7.74 -11.75
N GLU A 124 -6.30 8.81 -11.83
CA GLU A 124 -7.01 9.40 -10.69
C GLU A 124 -8.07 8.44 -10.11
N GLU A 125 -8.84 7.76 -10.95
CA GLU A 125 -9.79 6.74 -10.51
C GLU A 125 -9.09 5.59 -9.78
N TYR A 126 -7.96 5.11 -10.32
CA TYR A 126 -7.16 4.08 -9.68
C TYR A 126 -6.62 4.54 -8.31
N GLU A 127 -6.11 5.77 -8.23
CA GLU A 127 -5.59 6.34 -6.98
C GLU A 127 -6.70 6.48 -5.93
N SER A 128 -7.87 6.99 -6.32
CA SER A 128 -9.05 7.10 -5.46
C SER A 128 -9.50 5.73 -4.94
N ARG A 129 -9.61 4.74 -5.83
CA ARG A 129 -9.97 3.36 -5.44
C ARG A 129 -8.94 2.77 -4.48
N ARG A 130 -7.65 2.91 -4.78
CA ARG A 130 -6.57 2.43 -3.92
C ARG A 130 -6.60 3.08 -2.54
N GLU A 131 -6.84 4.39 -2.47
CA GLU A 131 -6.96 5.10 -1.20
C GLU A 131 -8.13 4.57 -0.38
N MET A 132 -9.28 4.38 -1.01
CA MET A 132 -10.45 3.77 -0.37
C MET A 132 -10.15 2.37 0.16
N GLU A 133 -9.53 1.50 -0.64
CA GLU A 133 -9.12 0.15 -0.24
C GLU A 133 -8.15 0.18 0.96
N LEU A 134 -7.18 1.09 0.96
CA LEU A 134 -6.24 1.24 2.08
C LEU A 134 -6.95 1.68 3.36
N ARG A 135 -7.88 2.64 3.27
CA ARG A 135 -8.69 3.08 4.42
C ARG A 135 -9.53 1.92 4.96
N VAL A 136 -10.20 1.17 4.09
CA VAL A 136 -10.99 -0.02 4.45
C VAL A 136 -10.12 -1.06 5.16
N ASN A 137 -8.98 -1.43 4.57
CA ASN A 137 -8.08 -2.43 5.13
C ASN A 137 -7.48 -1.99 6.46
N SER A 138 -7.11 -0.72 6.59
CA SER A 138 -6.61 -0.16 7.84
C SER A 138 -7.65 -0.25 8.95
N ARG A 139 -8.91 0.12 8.67
CA ARG A 139 -10.01 0.00 9.65
C ARG A 139 -10.28 -1.44 10.05
N LYS A 140 -10.35 -2.36 9.09
CA LYS A 140 -10.50 -3.80 9.35
C LYS A 140 -9.38 -4.31 10.26
N ARG A 141 -8.14 -3.88 10.01
CA ARG A 141 -6.99 -4.25 10.85
C ARG A 141 -7.10 -3.70 12.27
N CYS A 142 -7.45 -2.42 12.44
CA CYS A 142 -7.66 -1.83 13.77
C CYS A 142 -8.75 -2.59 14.54
N LYS A 143 -9.91 -2.82 13.91
CA LYS A 143 -11.04 -3.55 14.50
C LYS A 143 -10.66 -4.98 14.90
N TYR A 144 -9.90 -5.68 14.07
CA TYR A 144 -9.38 -7.00 14.39
C TYR A 144 -8.49 -6.99 15.64
N VAL A 145 -7.56 -6.04 15.73
CA VAL A 145 -6.65 -5.90 16.87
C VAL A 145 -7.43 -5.58 18.14
N GLU A 146 -8.33 -4.60 18.10
CA GLU A 146 -9.19 -4.21 19.23
C GLU A 146 -10.04 -5.39 19.73
N ARG A 147 -10.67 -6.14 18.82
CA ARG A 147 -11.45 -7.33 19.15
C ARG A 147 -10.59 -8.43 19.77
N LYS A 148 -9.37 -8.63 19.25
CA LYS A 148 -8.44 -9.64 19.78
C LYS A 148 -8.01 -9.32 21.21
N GLU A 149 -7.72 -8.06 21.49
CA GLU A 149 -7.39 -7.61 22.84
C GLU A 149 -8.62 -7.64 23.76
N GLY A 150 -9.76 -7.17 23.27
CA GLY A 150 -11.00 -7.11 24.04
C GLY A 150 -11.54 -8.49 24.43
N VAL A 151 -11.51 -9.47 23.53
CA VAL A 151 -11.93 -10.84 23.86
C VAL A 151 -11.02 -11.47 24.91
N ALA A 152 -9.70 -11.21 24.86
CA ALA A 152 -8.77 -11.68 25.88
C ALA A 152 -9.08 -11.07 27.25
N LYS A 153 -9.43 -9.77 27.29
CA LYS A 153 -9.89 -9.09 28.52
C LYS A 153 -11.21 -9.69 29.03
N LEU A 154 -12.16 -9.99 28.15
CA LEU A 154 -13.44 -10.60 28.51
C LEU A 154 -13.26 -12.01 29.09
N ILE A 155 -12.40 -12.84 28.48
CA ILE A 155 -12.06 -14.17 29.02
C ILE A 155 -11.47 -14.03 30.43
N LYS A 156 -10.52 -13.11 30.62
CA LYS A 156 -9.88 -12.88 31.93
C LYS A 156 -10.87 -12.35 32.99
N ALA A 157 -11.82 -11.52 32.58
CA ALA A 157 -12.83 -10.93 33.47
C ALA A 157 -14.05 -11.84 33.69
N SER A 158 -14.16 -12.96 32.98
CA SER A 158 -15.30 -13.86 33.07
C SER A 158 -15.28 -14.60 34.41
N VAL A 159 -16.41 -14.54 35.13
CA VAL A 159 -16.60 -15.25 36.41
C VAL A 159 -17.26 -16.61 36.20
N SER A 160 -18.08 -16.75 35.14
CA SER A 160 -18.77 -17.99 34.80
C SER A 160 -17.95 -18.86 33.83
N ALA A 161 -17.98 -20.18 34.06
CA ALA A 161 -17.42 -21.16 33.13
C ALA A 161 -18.11 -21.11 31.74
N ILE A 162 -19.40 -20.76 31.70
CA ILE A 162 -20.17 -20.63 30.46
C ILE A 162 -19.67 -19.42 29.66
N ASP A 163 -19.49 -18.27 30.31
CA ASP A 163 -18.98 -17.06 29.67
C ASP A 163 -17.56 -17.25 29.17
N THR A 164 -16.70 -17.87 29.98
CA THR A 164 -15.33 -18.21 29.59
C THR A 164 -15.33 -19.07 28.32
N ARG A 165 -16.18 -20.10 28.25
CA ARG A 165 -16.32 -20.96 27.08
C ARG A 165 -16.83 -20.20 25.86
N ARG A 166 -17.85 -19.35 26.03
CA ARG A 166 -18.40 -18.49 24.97
C ARG A 166 -17.31 -17.60 24.37
N TRP A 167 -16.61 -16.83 25.19
CA TRP A 167 -15.58 -15.90 24.70
C TRP A 167 -14.37 -16.62 24.10
N THR A 168 -14.02 -17.80 24.62
CA THR A 168 -12.99 -18.66 24.01
C THR A 168 -13.40 -19.14 22.62
N MET A 169 -14.67 -19.53 22.43
CA MET A 169 -15.19 -19.88 21.10
C MET A 169 -15.16 -18.68 20.16
N VAL A 170 -15.59 -17.50 20.61
CA VAL A 170 -15.54 -16.25 19.83
C VAL A 170 -14.10 -15.89 19.45
N GLN A 171 -13.14 -16.05 20.37
CA GLN A 171 -11.71 -15.85 20.09
C GLN A 171 -11.21 -16.80 19.00
N ASN A 172 -11.56 -18.08 19.06
CA ASN A 172 -11.18 -19.06 18.03
C ASN A 172 -11.77 -18.72 16.66
N VAL A 173 -13.03 -18.28 16.61
CA VAL A 173 -13.67 -17.81 15.38
C VAL A 173 -12.96 -16.57 14.85
N LEU A 174 -12.68 -15.57 15.72
CA LEU A 174 -11.97 -14.35 15.36
C LEU A 174 -10.59 -14.65 14.74
N LEU A 175 -9.80 -15.52 15.36
CA LEU A 175 -8.47 -15.90 14.87
C LEU A 175 -8.53 -16.65 13.54
N LYS A 176 -9.50 -17.56 13.36
CA LYS A 176 -9.67 -18.30 12.10
C LYS A 176 -10.14 -17.40 10.95
N CYS A 177 -10.97 -16.41 11.25
CA CYS A 177 -11.55 -15.52 10.25
C CYS A 177 -10.64 -14.32 9.91
N GLY A 178 -9.76 -13.92 10.84
CA GLY A 178 -8.74 -12.89 10.60
C GLY A 178 -9.30 -11.50 10.24
N ILE A 179 -8.48 -10.73 9.54
CA ILE A 179 -8.78 -9.34 9.14
C ILE A 179 -9.91 -9.28 8.09
N GLU A 180 -9.99 -10.28 7.21
CA GLU A 180 -10.92 -10.27 6.08
C GLU A 180 -12.39 -10.31 6.50
N ALA A 181 -12.68 -10.94 7.64
CA ALA A 181 -14.03 -11.03 8.20
C ALA A 181 -14.44 -9.82 9.04
N GLN A 182 -13.57 -8.82 9.19
CA GLN A 182 -13.97 -7.58 9.85
C GLN A 182 -14.80 -6.74 8.89
N SER A 183 -15.92 -6.21 9.38
CA SER A 183 -16.68 -5.21 8.63
C SER A 183 -15.90 -3.89 8.59
N SER A 184 -16.17 -3.12 7.53
CA SER A 184 -15.86 -1.70 7.50
C SER A 184 -17.14 -0.94 7.24
N ASP A 185 -17.40 0.15 7.95
CA ASP A 185 -18.62 0.95 7.76
C ASP A 185 -18.77 1.47 6.30
N ASN A 186 -17.69 1.48 5.53
CA ASN A 186 -17.63 1.84 4.11
C ASN A 186 -18.04 0.73 3.13
N THR A 187 -18.24 -0.50 3.63
CA THR A 187 -18.74 -1.65 2.85
C THR A 187 -20.14 -2.07 3.29
N ASP A 188 -20.73 -1.34 4.24
CA ASP A 188 -22.03 -1.65 4.84
C ASP A 188 -23.19 -0.90 4.15
N THR A 189 -22.91 -0.08 3.14
CA THR A 189 -23.92 0.42 2.21
C THR A 189 -24.14 -0.59 1.10
N ASP A 190 -25.21 -1.39 1.22
CA ASP A 190 -25.80 -2.18 0.14
C ASP A 190 -26.45 -1.24 -0.92
N ASP A 191 -25.70 -0.28 -1.46
CA ASP A 191 -26.16 0.51 -2.61
C ASP A 191 -26.00 -0.34 -3.88
N GLU A 192 -27.04 -1.11 -4.19
CA GLU A 192 -27.15 -1.97 -5.39
C GLU A 192 -26.99 -1.20 -6.72
N VAL A 193 -27.11 0.13 -6.71
CA VAL A 193 -27.17 0.95 -7.93
C VAL A 193 -25.80 1.49 -8.36
N ASN A 194 -24.86 1.70 -7.44
CA ASN A 194 -23.55 2.30 -7.77
C ASN A 194 -22.34 1.62 -7.11
N SER A 195 -22.55 0.54 -6.35
CA SER A 195 -21.43 -0.23 -5.82
C SER A 195 -20.80 -1.09 -6.94
N PRO A 196 -19.46 -1.10 -7.10
CA PRO A 196 -18.82 -2.06 -7.99
C PRO A 196 -19.23 -3.46 -7.53
N ALA A 197 -20.07 -4.11 -8.34
CA ALA A 197 -20.66 -5.45 -8.16
C ALA A 197 -20.41 -6.04 -6.77
N ALA A 198 -21.42 -5.94 -5.88
CA ALA A 198 -21.48 -6.56 -4.56
C ALA A 198 -20.44 -7.67 -4.45
N LEU A 199 -19.32 -7.37 -3.75
CA LEU A 199 -18.11 -8.18 -3.73
C LEU A 199 -18.47 -9.65 -3.96
N ARG A 200 -18.05 -10.23 -5.11
CA ARG A 200 -18.02 -11.68 -5.32
C ARG A 200 -17.13 -12.27 -4.26
N THR A 201 -17.67 -12.38 -3.06
CA THR A 201 -17.00 -12.85 -1.88
C THR A 201 -16.97 -14.35 -2.04
N ALA A 202 -15.76 -14.92 -2.04
CA ALA A 202 -15.58 -16.37 -1.92
C ALA A 202 -16.12 -16.92 -0.57
N VAL A 203 -16.62 -16.03 0.31
CA VAL A 203 -17.21 -16.33 1.61
C VAL A 203 -18.72 -16.42 1.45
N PRO A 204 -19.33 -17.59 1.71
CA PRO A 204 -20.77 -17.78 1.60
C PRO A 204 -21.60 -16.77 2.41
N HIS A 205 -22.69 -16.27 1.83
CA HIS A 205 -23.57 -15.24 2.39
C HIS A 205 -24.02 -15.49 3.85
N TYR A 206 -24.31 -16.75 4.22
CA TYR A 206 -24.73 -17.12 5.58
C TYR A 206 -23.64 -16.86 6.63
N ARG A 207 -22.36 -16.93 6.26
CA ARG A 207 -21.25 -16.64 7.19
C ARG A 207 -21.22 -15.17 7.58
N ARG A 208 -21.55 -14.26 6.66
CA ARG A 208 -21.58 -12.81 6.93
C ARG A 208 -22.65 -12.46 7.97
N ARG A 209 -23.86 -13.00 7.83
CA ARG A 209 -24.97 -12.78 8.79
C ARG A 209 -24.67 -13.32 10.19
N ILE A 210 -24.15 -14.55 10.29
CA ILE A 210 -23.87 -15.17 11.59
C ILE A 210 -22.69 -14.48 12.28
N LEU A 211 -21.58 -14.24 11.56
CA LEU A 211 -20.41 -13.60 12.14
C LEU A 211 -20.64 -12.12 12.46
N GLY A 212 -21.48 -11.43 11.69
CA GLY A 212 -21.89 -10.05 11.97
C GLY A 212 -22.49 -9.93 13.37
N VAL A 213 -23.52 -10.72 13.67
CA VAL A 213 -24.18 -10.73 14.99
C VAL A 213 -23.21 -11.10 16.11
N VAL A 214 -22.39 -12.13 15.91
CA VAL A 214 -21.42 -12.58 16.93
C VAL A 214 -20.40 -11.49 17.25
N PHE A 215 -19.89 -10.79 16.23
CA PHE A 215 -18.88 -9.76 16.45
C PHE A 215 -19.47 -8.41 16.90
N GLU A 216 -20.72 -8.11 16.59
CA GLU A 216 -21.43 -6.95 17.14
C GLU A 216 -21.69 -7.11 18.64
N ASP A 217 -22.11 -8.31 19.06
CA ASP A 217 -22.23 -8.64 20.49
C ASP A 217 -20.87 -8.56 21.19
N LEU A 218 -19.80 -9.07 20.56
CA LEU A 218 -18.44 -8.91 21.07
C LEU A 218 -18.07 -7.43 21.27
N ASP A 219 -18.28 -6.58 20.26
CA ASP A 219 -17.96 -5.14 20.34
C ASP A 219 -18.75 -4.47 21.48
N THR A 220 -20.02 -4.83 21.64
CA THR A 220 -20.89 -4.33 22.71
C THR A 220 -20.34 -4.72 24.08
N LYS A 221 -19.96 -5.98 24.27
CA LYS A 221 -19.40 -6.46 25.55
C LYS A 221 -18.02 -5.91 25.86
N ILE A 222 -17.19 -5.66 24.85
CA ILE A 222 -15.92 -4.95 25.03
C ILE A 222 -16.17 -3.51 25.51
N LYS A 223 -17.11 -2.79 24.89
CA LYS A 223 -17.48 -1.43 25.32
C LYS A 223 -18.01 -1.41 26.75
N GLU A 224 -18.93 -2.31 27.10
CA GLU A 224 -19.44 -2.44 28.46
C GLU A 224 -18.34 -2.74 29.49
N LEU A 225 -17.37 -3.60 29.14
CA LEU A 225 -16.24 -3.92 30.02
C LEU A 225 -15.34 -2.70 30.21
N ASN A 226 -14.98 -2.00 29.13
CA ASN A 226 -14.15 -0.80 29.20
C ASN A 226 -14.84 0.31 30.03
N GLN A 227 -16.15 0.49 29.87
CA GLN A 227 -16.93 1.44 30.69
C GLN A 227 -16.99 1.05 32.16
N ARG A 228 -17.02 -0.25 32.48
CA ARG A 228 -16.92 -0.73 33.87
C ARG A 228 -15.55 -0.44 34.45
N VAL A 229 -14.48 -0.83 33.75
CA VAL A 229 -13.10 -0.56 34.18
C VAL A 229 -12.82 0.93 34.34
N ALA A 230 -13.32 1.79 33.44
CA ALA A 230 -13.18 3.24 33.54
C ALA A 230 -13.86 3.81 34.79
N ARG A 231 -15.08 3.33 35.10
CA ARG A 231 -15.80 3.68 36.34
C ARG A 231 -15.04 3.25 37.58
N ASP A 232 -14.53 2.02 37.60
CA ASP A 232 -13.82 1.45 38.75
C ASP A 232 -12.45 2.13 38.99
N THR A 233 -11.83 2.68 37.94
CA THR A 233 -10.53 3.36 38.02
C THR A 233 -10.64 4.88 38.15
N GLY A 234 -11.85 5.44 38.19
CA GLY A 234 -12.09 6.88 38.36
C GLY A 234 -11.65 7.76 37.19
N LYS A 235 -11.29 7.19 36.04
CA LYS A 235 -10.95 7.93 34.83
C LYS A 235 -12.25 8.24 34.06
N ARG A 236 -12.71 9.49 34.17
CA ARG A 236 -13.72 10.06 33.28
C ARG A 236 -13.13 10.33 31.90
#